data_AF-A0A9P5MVA7-F1
#
_entry.id   AF-A0A9P5MVA7-F1
#
_cell.length_a   1.000
_cell.length_b   1.000
_cell.length_c   1.000
_cell.angle_alpha   90.00
_cell.angle_beta   90.00
_cell.angle_gamma   90.00
#
_symmetry.space_group_name_H-M   'P 1'
#
loop_
_entity.id
_entity.type
_entity.pdbx_description
1 polymer ?
#
loop_
_entity_poly.entity_id
_entity_poly.type
_entity_poly.pdbx_seq_one_letter_code
_entity_poly.pdbx_strand_id
1 'polypeptide(L)'
;MSLFTKAEHITAKQFANVPALLDLPPIKRAPPSVSNDLRLSSFQGDSGGPGGVCLAEGCLITKAVKYTHQLMHWVNPVWDNNRDDTNAIQYLLSRELCIVPYTDGFTLYDDCNLAYFEPSLHSALDVYAFIAVTASSSTLDELLEVVKAENDSRQQTADETGNLDERSLDFSLPCIANPELELVALHPEHFLPRGSVLTIYNPEQGNHKDYTVAQDQCLRETTDPSSPCIPPFHHTQSSRQGINQLNVFLVIINAEIKFQHYFQMVHEDPPITPLAEDVLSLMHRTIDLVKLIYWRPLPRKGTEGYKILAEIQQAYLINTGLSKELDVEDNDNLVLTQTSVRTLARSYSRIEHLLDGDLEEQRDNISALMSAHYVEDDKVNLYSKPSAVEK
;
A
#
# COMPACT_ATOMS: atom_id res chain seq x y z
N MET A 1 -3.77 -35.66 -5.94
CA MET A 1 -4.83 -36.34 -6.72
C MET A 1 -4.44 -36.33 -8.19
N SER A 2 -4.60 -37.47 -8.86
CA SER A 2 -3.96 -37.81 -10.14
C SER A 2 -4.79 -37.39 -11.37
N LEU A 3 -4.15 -36.74 -12.34
CA LEU A 3 -4.68 -36.32 -13.63
C LEU A 3 -4.65 -37.46 -14.65
N PHE A 4 -5.72 -38.26 -14.76
CA PHE A 4 -5.94 -39.13 -15.93
C PHE A 4 -7.37 -39.00 -16.44
N THR A 5 -7.51 -38.74 -17.74
CA THR A 5 -8.79 -38.88 -18.46
C THR A 5 -8.90 -40.29 -19.07
N LYS A 6 -10.11 -40.69 -19.48
CA LYS A 6 -10.49 -42.04 -19.97
C LYS A 6 -9.68 -42.61 -21.16
N ALA A 7 -8.68 -41.89 -21.67
CA ALA A 7 -7.85 -42.29 -22.80
C ALA A 7 -6.38 -42.58 -22.44
N GLU A 8 -5.96 -42.56 -21.16
CA GLU A 8 -4.56 -42.82 -20.74
C GLU A 8 -3.48 -41.89 -21.33
N HIS A 9 -3.85 -40.76 -21.95
CA HIS A 9 -2.88 -39.77 -22.39
C HIS A 9 -2.58 -38.75 -21.28
N ILE A 10 -1.29 -38.53 -21.01
CA ILE A 10 -0.81 -37.39 -20.23
C ILE A 10 -1.07 -36.13 -21.07
N THR A 11 -2.17 -35.42 -20.79
CA THR A 11 -2.36 -34.07 -21.35
C THR A 11 -1.45 -33.12 -20.59
N ALA A 12 -0.31 -32.77 -21.20
CA ALA A 12 0.49 -31.64 -20.74
C ALA A 12 -0.34 -30.36 -20.88
N LYS A 13 -0.33 -29.51 -19.83
CA LYS A 13 -0.92 -28.17 -19.88
C LYS A 13 -0.32 -27.45 -21.10
N GLN A 14 -1.16 -26.98 -22.02
CA GLN A 14 -0.66 -26.20 -23.16
C GLN A 14 0.14 -25.01 -22.62
N PHE A 15 1.32 -24.79 -23.19
CA PHE A 15 2.17 -23.69 -22.78
C PHE A 15 1.50 -22.35 -23.14
N ALA A 16 1.56 -21.37 -22.23
CA ALA A 16 1.00 -20.05 -22.44
C ALA A 16 1.58 -19.32 -23.66
N ASN A 17 0.83 -18.38 -24.25
CA ASN A 17 1.39 -17.48 -25.27
C ASN A 17 2.56 -16.68 -24.69
N VAL A 18 3.55 -16.39 -25.54
CA VAL A 18 4.76 -15.66 -25.16
C VAL A 18 4.75 -14.34 -25.93
N PRO A 19 4.56 -13.18 -25.25
CA PRO A 19 4.52 -11.88 -25.92
C PRO A 19 5.89 -11.52 -26.50
N ALA A 20 5.90 -10.53 -27.41
CA ALA A 20 7.13 -9.93 -27.90
C ALA A 20 7.87 -9.23 -26.75
N LEU A 21 9.19 -9.32 -26.72
CA LEU A 21 10.02 -8.65 -25.71
C LEU A 21 11.16 -7.90 -26.39
N LEU A 22 11.16 -6.57 -26.32
CA LEU A 22 12.17 -5.72 -26.95
C LEU A 22 12.33 -6.11 -28.45
N ASP A 23 13.46 -6.72 -28.81
CA ASP A 23 13.77 -7.17 -30.18
C ASP A 23 13.35 -8.62 -30.49
N LEU A 24 12.77 -9.34 -29.52
CA LEU A 24 12.35 -10.73 -29.68
C LEU A 24 10.90 -10.81 -30.20
N PRO A 25 10.64 -11.52 -31.32
CA PRO A 25 9.30 -11.66 -31.86
C PRO A 25 8.41 -12.51 -30.93
N PRO A 26 7.07 -12.28 -30.96
CA PRO A 26 6.14 -13.05 -30.15
C PRO A 26 6.09 -14.52 -30.61
N ILE A 27 6.01 -15.47 -29.67
CA ILE A 27 5.79 -16.89 -29.99
C ILE A 27 4.29 -17.15 -29.97
N LYS A 28 3.67 -17.13 -31.16
CA LYS A 28 2.25 -17.45 -31.34
C LYS A 28 2.03 -18.94 -31.07
N ARG A 29 1.14 -19.28 -30.12
CA ARG A 29 0.68 -20.65 -29.87
C ARG A 29 -0.80 -20.77 -30.18
N ALA A 30 -1.28 -22.00 -30.37
CA ALA A 30 -2.70 -22.25 -30.59
C ALA A 30 -3.52 -21.76 -29.37
N PRO A 31 -4.72 -21.20 -29.57
CA PRO A 31 -5.54 -20.69 -28.47
C PRO A 31 -5.87 -21.80 -27.46
N PRO A 32 -5.74 -21.53 -26.16
CA PRO A 32 -5.95 -22.54 -25.12
C PRO A 32 -7.41 -22.99 -25.10
N SER A 33 -7.63 -24.31 -25.00
CA SER A 33 -8.95 -24.89 -24.75
C SER A 33 -9.03 -25.45 -23.32
N VAL A 34 -9.03 -24.60 -22.28
CA VAL A 34 -9.21 -25.11 -20.89
C VAL A 34 -9.94 -24.11 -19.99
N SER A 35 -10.75 -24.69 -19.09
CA SER A 35 -11.67 -24.08 -18.12
C SER A 35 -11.01 -23.30 -16.98
N ASN A 36 -11.69 -22.23 -16.54
CA ASN A 36 -11.26 -21.11 -15.69
C ASN A 36 -10.90 -21.37 -14.21
N ASP A 37 -10.66 -22.61 -13.75
CA ASP A 37 -10.84 -22.92 -12.31
C ASP A 37 -9.60 -23.17 -11.43
N LEU A 38 -8.39 -22.79 -11.86
CA LEU A 38 -7.19 -22.87 -10.98
C LEU A 38 -6.36 -21.58 -11.03
N ARG A 39 -6.63 -20.71 -10.05
CA ARG A 39 -5.96 -19.41 -9.79
C ARG A 39 -4.59 -19.60 -9.13
N LEU A 40 -3.61 -20.09 -9.88
CA LEU A 40 -2.20 -19.84 -9.56
C LEU A 40 -1.88 -18.40 -9.98
N SER A 41 -1.03 -17.71 -9.23
CA SER A 41 -0.63 -16.29 -9.36
C SER A 41 0.05 -15.88 -10.68
N SER A 42 -0.16 -16.63 -11.76
CA SER A 42 0.28 -16.30 -13.11
C SER A 42 -0.81 -15.56 -13.87
N PHE A 43 -1.34 -14.46 -13.33
CA PHE A 43 -2.12 -13.52 -14.15
C PHE A 43 -1.13 -12.86 -15.12
N GLN A 44 -0.87 -13.55 -16.23
CA GLN A 44 -0.31 -12.95 -17.43
C GLN A 44 -1.24 -11.82 -17.81
N GLY A 45 -0.77 -10.59 -17.63
CA GLY A 45 -1.28 -9.44 -18.34
C GLY A 45 -1.03 -9.67 -19.82
N ASP A 46 -2.00 -10.30 -20.49
CA ASP A 46 -2.49 -9.92 -21.82
C ASP A 46 -3.42 -11.02 -22.35
N SER A 47 -4.72 -10.75 -22.30
CA SER A 47 -5.74 -11.34 -23.17
C SER A 47 -7.00 -10.46 -23.15
N GLY A 48 -6.85 -9.16 -23.46
CA GLY A 48 -7.98 -8.31 -23.88
C GLY A 48 -8.90 -7.71 -22.81
N GLY A 49 -8.51 -7.73 -21.53
CA GLY A 49 -9.16 -6.93 -20.49
C GLY A 49 -8.54 -5.52 -20.38
N PRO A 50 -9.29 -4.48 -19.98
CA PRO A 50 -8.81 -3.09 -19.89
C PRO A 50 -7.84 -2.79 -18.73
N GLY A 51 -7.07 -3.77 -18.23
CA GLY A 51 -6.09 -3.56 -17.16
C GLY A 51 -4.99 -4.62 -17.20
N GLY A 52 -3.75 -4.21 -17.01
CA GLY A 52 -2.59 -5.10 -17.03
C GLY A 52 -1.29 -4.39 -17.37
N VAL A 53 -0.27 -4.61 -16.53
CA VAL A 53 1.08 -4.12 -16.74
C VAL A 53 1.76 -4.89 -17.88
N CYS A 54 2.38 -4.16 -18.81
CA CYS A 54 3.13 -4.75 -19.92
C CYS A 54 4.40 -5.45 -19.42
N LEU A 55 4.62 -6.72 -19.79
CA LEU A 55 5.82 -7.46 -19.39
C LEU A 55 7.13 -6.78 -19.85
N ALA A 56 7.08 -6.00 -20.94
CA ALA A 56 8.22 -5.25 -21.45
C ALA A 56 8.68 -4.12 -20.52
N GLU A 57 7.87 -3.75 -19.52
CA GLU A 57 8.26 -2.83 -18.46
C GLU A 57 9.40 -3.39 -17.58
N GLY A 58 9.58 -4.72 -17.57
CA GLY A 58 10.66 -5.36 -16.83
C GLY A 58 10.43 -5.37 -15.31
N CYS A 59 11.41 -5.87 -14.58
CA CYS A 59 11.39 -5.82 -13.12
C CYS A 59 11.68 -4.39 -12.66
N LEU A 60 10.88 -3.86 -11.72
CA LEU A 60 11.04 -2.49 -11.25
C LEU A 60 12.46 -2.18 -10.73
N ILE A 61 13.08 -3.10 -10.00
CA ILE A 61 14.41 -2.92 -9.41
C ILE A 61 15.50 -3.28 -10.40
N THR A 62 15.51 -4.51 -10.92
CA THR A 62 16.65 -5.01 -11.72
C THR A 62 16.59 -4.57 -13.16
N LYS A 63 15.45 -4.07 -13.65
CA LYS A 63 15.19 -3.70 -15.05
C LYS A 63 15.40 -4.85 -16.05
N ALA A 64 15.61 -6.07 -15.55
CA ALA A 64 15.61 -7.27 -16.37
C ALA A 64 14.21 -7.43 -16.99
N VAL A 65 14.10 -8.13 -18.12
CA VAL A 65 12.80 -8.49 -18.73
C VAL A 65 12.78 -10.01 -18.88
N LYS A 66 11.98 -10.70 -18.05
CA LYS A 66 11.93 -12.18 -18.00
C LYS A 66 10.49 -12.67 -17.95
N TYR A 67 10.20 -13.78 -18.64
CA TYR A 67 8.90 -14.44 -18.60
C TYR A 67 8.50 -14.98 -17.22
N THR A 68 9.46 -15.08 -16.30
CA THR A 68 9.26 -15.57 -14.94
C THR A 68 8.93 -14.46 -13.96
N HIS A 69 8.82 -13.20 -14.39
CA HIS A 69 8.41 -12.14 -13.47
C HIS A 69 7.03 -12.41 -12.88
N GLN A 70 6.87 -11.96 -11.65
CA GLN A 70 5.63 -12.00 -10.92
C GLN A 70 5.08 -10.58 -10.81
N LEU A 71 3.78 -10.46 -11.04
CA LEU A 71 3.08 -9.20 -10.86
C LEU A 71 2.78 -9.03 -9.38
N MET A 72 3.27 -7.94 -8.79
CA MET A 72 3.09 -7.59 -7.39
C MET A 72 2.07 -6.45 -7.28
N HIS A 73 1.24 -6.50 -6.24
CA HIS A 73 0.40 -5.39 -5.80
C HIS A 73 1.11 -4.62 -4.69
N TRP A 74 1.22 -3.29 -4.79
CA TRP A 74 1.78 -2.47 -3.71
C TRP A 74 0.89 -2.47 -2.49
N VAL A 75 -0.41 -2.32 -2.72
CA VAL A 75 -1.44 -2.54 -1.72
C VAL A 75 -2.21 -3.81 -2.11
N ASN A 76 -2.04 -4.88 -1.35
CA ASN A 76 -2.75 -6.14 -1.52
C ASN A 76 -3.69 -6.37 -0.33
N PRO A 77 -4.99 -6.63 -0.54
CA PRO A 77 -5.83 -7.03 0.58
C PRO A 77 -5.46 -8.45 0.99
N VAL A 78 -5.41 -8.73 2.30
CA VAL A 78 -5.30 -10.11 2.78
C VAL A 78 -6.52 -10.88 2.26
N TRP A 79 -6.31 -11.82 1.34
CA TRP A 79 -7.39 -12.58 0.72
C TRP A 79 -7.92 -13.65 1.66
N ASP A 80 -8.70 -13.26 2.67
CA ASP A 80 -9.56 -14.20 3.40
C ASP A 80 -10.92 -14.37 2.70
N ASN A 81 -10.93 -14.55 1.37
CA ASN A 81 -12.13 -14.69 0.53
C ASN A 81 -13.27 -13.66 0.71
N ASN A 82 -13.08 -12.65 1.55
CA ASN A 82 -14.09 -11.71 1.96
C ASN A 82 -14.03 -10.50 1.04
N ARG A 83 -15.04 -10.37 0.18
CA ARG A 83 -15.13 -9.26 -0.77
C ARG A 83 -15.27 -7.91 -0.08
N ASP A 84 -15.74 -7.89 1.16
CA ASP A 84 -16.02 -6.66 1.89
C ASP A 84 -14.73 -5.91 2.25
N ASP A 85 -13.66 -6.63 2.61
CA ASP A 85 -12.37 -6.02 2.99
C ASP A 85 -11.68 -5.35 1.79
N THR A 86 -11.80 -5.96 0.61
CA THR A 86 -11.28 -5.39 -0.64
C THR A 86 -11.97 -4.06 -0.98
N ASN A 87 -13.30 -3.99 -0.82
CA ASN A 87 -14.06 -2.77 -1.08
C ASN A 87 -13.73 -1.68 -0.04
N ALA A 88 -13.53 -2.07 1.22
CA ALA A 88 -13.14 -1.15 2.29
C ALA A 88 -11.78 -0.51 2.01
N ILE A 89 -10.78 -1.30 1.61
CA ILE A 89 -9.45 -0.78 1.26
C ILE A 89 -9.51 0.14 0.05
N GLN A 90 -10.25 -0.24 -1.01
CA GLN A 90 -10.40 0.62 -2.20
C GLN A 90 -11.08 1.95 -1.85
N TYR A 91 -12.11 1.89 -1.02
CA TYR A 91 -12.83 3.07 -0.55
C TYR A 91 -11.93 3.96 0.32
N LEU A 92 -11.18 3.39 1.26
CA LEU A 92 -10.20 4.11 2.06
C LEU A 92 -9.20 4.87 1.18
N LEU A 93 -8.55 4.17 0.23
CA LEU A 93 -7.51 4.77 -0.61
C LEU A 93 -8.05 5.88 -1.53
N SER A 94 -9.24 5.70 -2.10
CA SER A 94 -9.84 6.61 -3.09
C SER A 94 -10.68 7.73 -2.50
N ARG A 95 -11.46 7.45 -1.45
CA ARG A 95 -12.45 8.38 -0.89
C ARG A 95 -12.03 9.01 0.42
N GLU A 96 -11.29 8.29 1.26
CA GLU A 96 -10.91 8.83 2.57
C GLU A 96 -9.53 9.48 2.54
N LEU A 97 -8.55 8.76 1.99
CA LEU A 97 -7.18 9.26 1.86
C LEU A 97 -7.00 10.10 0.58
N CYS A 98 -7.79 9.83 -0.46
CA CYS A 98 -7.71 10.45 -1.79
C CYS A 98 -6.28 10.51 -2.33
N ILE A 99 -5.53 9.41 -2.15
CA ILE A 99 -4.14 9.27 -2.59
C ILE A 99 -4.03 8.50 -3.92
N VAL A 100 -5.16 8.18 -4.53
CA VAL A 100 -5.23 7.65 -5.90
C VAL A 100 -5.87 8.70 -6.81
N PRO A 101 -5.46 8.77 -8.09
CA PRO A 101 -5.94 9.81 -9.01
C PRO A 101 -7.40 9.64 -9.45
N TYR A 102 -8.07 8.57 -9.01
CA TYR A 102 -9.46 8.27 -9.33
C TYR A 102 -10.36 8.65 -8.16
N THR A 103 -11.28 9.57 -8.39
CA THR A 103 -12.36 9.85 -7.43
C THR A 103 -13.41 8.73 -7.42
N ASP A 104 -13.55 7.99 -8.51
CA ASP A 104 -14.49 6.88 -8.65
C ASP A 104 -13.87 5.74 -9.45
N GLY A 105 -14.09 4.51 -8.98
CA GLY A 105 -13.75 3.30 -9.73
C GLY A 105 -12.32 2.80 -9.60
N PHE A 106 -11.52 3.32 -8.66
CA PHE A 106 -10.24 2.72 -8.32
C PHE A 106 -10.43 1.27 -7.89
N THR A 107 -9.61 0.37 -8.44
CA THR A 107 -9.52 -1.02 -8.00
C THR A 107 -8.08 -1.36 -7.64
N LEU A 108 -7.90 -2.33 -6.74
CA LEU A 108 -6.55 -2.82 -6.40
C LEU A 108 -5.84 -3.52 -7.56
N TYR A 109 -6.54 -3.75 -8.68
CA TYR A 109 -5.99 -4.32 -9.91
C TYR A 109 -5.62 -3.24 -10.95
N ASP A 110 -5.80 -1.96 -10.63
CA ASP A 110 -5.41 -0.87 -11.52
C ASP A 110 -3.89 -0.82 -11.65
N ASP A 111 -3.41 -0.47 -12.84
CA ASP A 111 -1.99 -0.49 -13.17
C ASP A 111 -1.16 0.31 -12.16
N CYS A 112 -1.67 1.43 -11.65
CA CYS A 112 -0.95 2.27 -10.69
C CYS A 112 -0.62 1.59 -9.35
N ASN A 113 -1.26 0.44 -9.04
CA ASN A 113 -0.98 -0.40 -7.88
C ASN A 113 -0.11 -1.62 -8.21
N LEU A 114 0.30 -1.80 -9.47
CA LEU A 114 0.95 -3.00 -9.97
C LEU A 114 2.39 -2.73 -10.44
N ALA A 115 3.30 -3.66 -10.20
CA ALA A 115 4.64 -3.67 -10.78
C ALA A 115 5.18 -5.10 -10.92
N TYR A 116 6.06 -5.34 -11.90
CA TYR A 116 6.72 -6.63 -12.04
C TYR A 116 7.97 -6.74 -11.16
N PHE A 117 8.16 -7.92 -10.58
CA PHE A 117 9.36 -8.29 -9.84
C PHE A 117 9.89 -9.65 -10.30
N GLU A 118 11.20 -9.85 -10.18
CA GLU A 118 11.75 -11.21 -10.24
C GLU A 118 11.23 -12.04 -9.06
N PRO A 119 11.03 -13.36 -9.19
CA PRO A 119 10.45 -14.18 -8.13
C PRO A 119 11.17 -14.08 -6.77
N SER A 120 12.51 -13.98 -6.79
CA SER A 120 13.31 -13.80 -5.58
C SER A 120 13.05 -12.45 -4.92
N LEU A 121 12.97 -11.37 -5.71
CA LEU A 121 12.67 -10.02 -5.22
C LEU A 121 11.24 -9.89 -4.73
N HIS A 122 10.29 -10.49 -5.45
CA HIS A 122 8.90 -10.55 -5.02
C HIS A 122 8.80 -11.22 -3.65
N SER A 123 9.45 -12.38 -3.47
CA SER A 123 9.45 -13.08 -2.19
C SER A 123 10.16 -12.28 -1.09
N ALA A 124 11.32 -11.68 -1.40
CA ALA A 124 12.07 -10.86 -0.46
C ALA A 124 11.27 -9.63 0.00
N LEU A 125 10.50 -9.01 -0.89
CA LEU A 125 9.70 -7.85 -0.58
C LEU A 125 8.39 -8.23 0.12
N ASP A 126 7.58 -9.11 -0.47
CA ASP A 126 6.20 -9.36 -0.06
C ASP A 126 6.06 -10.42 1.04
N VAL A 127 6.87 -11.48 0.98
CA VAL A 127 6.77 -12.62 1.91
C VAL A 127 7.66 -12.43 3.12
N TYR A 128 8.91 -12.01 2.92
CA TYR A 128 9.90 -11.97 4.00
C TYR A 128 10.22 -10.57 4.52
N ALA A 129 9.75 -9.52 3.85
CA ALA A 129 10.07 -8.12 4.17
C ALA A 129 11.58 -7.85 4.36
N PHE A 130 12.45 -8.58 3.65
CA PHE A 130 13.90 -8.35 3.66
C PHE A 130 14.28 -7.04 2.95
N ILE A 131 13.43 -6.57 2.06
CA ILE A 131 13.59 -5.32 1.32
C ILE A 131 12.30 -4.50 1.33
N ALA A 132 12.44 -3.20 1.14
CA ALA A 132 11.34 -2.28 0.88
C ALA A 132 11.74 -1.30 -0.24
N VAL A 133 10.74 -0.76 -0.95
CA VAL A 133 10.94 0.30 -1.94
C VAL A 133 10.15 1.51 -1.47
N THR A 134 10.79 2.66 -1.34
CA THR A 134 10.16 3.92 -0.94
C THR A 134 10.53 5.03 -1.94
N ALA A 135 9.95 6.22 -1.81
CA ALA A 135 10.45 7.40 -2.50
C ALA A 135 11.86 7.77 -2.00
N SER A 136 12.69 8.32 -2.89
CA SER A 136 14.02 8.83 -2.54
C SER A 136 13.94 9.96 -1.53
N SER A 137 15.04 10.25 -0.84
CA SER A 137 15.12 11.35 0.13
C SER A 137 14.58 12.68 -0.43
N SER A 138 14.98 13.08 -1.63
CA SER A 138 14.53 14.33 -2.27
C SER A 138 13.05 14.30 -2.60
N THR A 139 12.57 13.19 -3.16
CA THR A 139 11.15 13.01 -3.48
C THR A 139 10.29 13.04 -2.22
N LEU A 140 10.74 12.43 -1.11
CA LEU A 140 10.04 12.46 0.18
C LEU A 140 9.93 13.87 0.74
N ASP A 141 10.99 14.68 0.67
CA ASP A 141 10.96 16.06 1.15
C ASP A 141 9.91 16.89 0.39
N GLU A 142 9.84 16.74 -0.94
CA GLU A 142 8.80 17.38 -1.76
C GLU A 142 7.39 16.86 -1.43
N LEU A 143 7.21 15.55 -1.29
CA LEU A 143 5.91 14.95 -0.94
C LEU A 143 5.44 15.39 0.45
N LEU A 144 6.36 15.51 1.42
CA LEU A 144 6.07 16.02 2.75
C LEU A 144 5.56 17.46 2.70
N GLU A 145 6.18 18.33 1.90
CA GLU A 145 5.73 19.71 1.72
C GLU A 145 4.34 19.77 1.09
N VAL A 146 4.11 19.02 0.01
CA VAL A 146 2.83 18.96 -0.69
C VAL A 146 1.71 18.48 0.24
N VAL A 147 1.93 17.37 0.96
CA VAL A 147 0.91 16.79 1.85
C VAL A 147 0.67 17.69 3.07
N LYS A 148 1.70 18.34 3.62
CA LYS A 148 1.52 19.31 4.73
C LYS A 148 0.70 20.52 4.30
N ALA A 149 1.03 21.12 3.15
CA ALA A 149 0.31 22.27 2.64
C ALA A 149 -1.17 21.96 2.40
N GLU A 150 -1.47 20.77 1.86
CA GLU A 150 -2.84 20.29 1.68
C GLU A 150 -3.55 20.05 3.02
N ASN A 151 -2.87 19.43 3.99
CA ASN A 151 -3.43 19.23 5.33
C ASN A 151 -3.73 20.56 6.05
N ASP A 152 -2.86 21.55 5.92
CA ASP A 152 -3.06 22.89 6.50
C ASP A 152 -4.25 23.60 5.85
N SER A 153 -4.37 23.52 4.52
CA SER A 153 -5.53 24.03 3.77
C SER A 153 -6.84 23.39 4.26
N ARG A 154 -6.87 22.06 4.39
CA ARG A 154 -8.03 21.32 4.90
C ARG A 154 -8.34 21.67 6.36
N GLN A 155 -7.31 21.85 7.19
CA GLN A 155 -7.49 22.29 8.57
C GLN A 155 -8.14 23.67 8.64
N GLN A 156 -7.69 24.60 7.80
CA GLN A 156 -8.25 25.94 7.72
C GLN A 156 -9.73 25.89 7.33
N THR A 157 -10.08 25.13 6.29
CA THR A 157 -11.48 24.96 5.88
C THR A 157 -12.33 24.34 6.99
N ALA A 158 -11.82 23.31 7.66
CA ALA A 158 -12.50 22.69 8.80
C ALA A 158 -12.71 23.68 9.95
N ASP A 159 -11.72 24.52 10.26
CA ASP A 159 -11.82 25.55 11.30
C ASP A 159 -12.82 26.66 10.95
N GLU A 160 -12.89 27.07 9.68
CA GLU A 160 -13.75 28.17 9.24
C GLU A 160 -15.21 27.74 9.03
N THR A 161 -15.43 26.52 8.53
CA THR A 161 -16.75 26.10 8.02
C THR A 161 -17.31 24.85 8.70
N GLY A 162 -16.49 24.12 9.45
CA GLY A 162 -16.84 22.80 9.99
C GLY A 162 -16.88 21.72 8.91
N ASN A 163 -16.57 22.05 7.66
CA ASN A 163 -16.54 21.11 6.56
C ASN A 163 -15.25 20.29 6.58
N LEU A 164 -15.38 18.98 6.43
CA LEU A 164 -14.28 18.03 6.39
C LEU A 164 -14.04 17.60 4.94
N ASP A 165 -13.61 18.55 4.12
CA ASP A 165 -13.43 18.32 2.69
C ASP A 165 -12.47 17.14 2.42
N GLU A 166 -12.78 16.41 1.35
CA GLU A 166 -11.91 15.37 0.80
C GLU A 166 -10.57 15.99 0.41
N ARG A 167 -9.50 15.20 0.49
CA ARG A 167 -8.16 15.65 0.11
C ARG A 167 -8.09 15.84 -1.41
N SER A 168 -7.46 16.92 -1.86
CA SER A 168 -7.31 17.27 -3.27
C SER A 168 -5.83 17.45 -3.66
N LEU A 169 -5.11 16.34 -3.81
CA LEU A 169 -3.72 16.36 -4.27
C LEU A 169 -3.61 16.60 -5.79
N ASP A 170 -2.64 17.40 -6.20
CA ASP A 170 -2.29 17.57 -7.62
C ASP A 170 -1.35 16.46 -8.08
N PHE A 171 -1.92 15.41 -8.69
CA PHE A 171 -1.17 14.27 -9.23
C PHE A 171 -0.30 14.61 -10.45
N SER A 172 -0.34 15.85 -10.97
CA SER A 172 0.56 16.29 -12.05
C SER A 172 1.92 16.76 -11.54
N LEU A 173 2.08 16.93 -10.22
CA LEU A 173 3.35 17.33 -9.62
C LEU A 173 4.44 16.29 -9.91
N PRO A 174 5.69 16.72 -10.25
CA PRO A 174 6.76 15.79 -10.60
C PRO A 174 7.05 14.72 -9.55
N CYS A 175 7.05 15.08 -8.26
CA CYS A 175 7.26 14.15 -7.15
C CYS A 175 6.16 13.08 -6.99
N ILE A 176 4.99 13.26 -7.63
CA ILE A 176 3.89 12.29 -7.64
C ILE A 176 3.82 11.55 -8.98
N ALA A 177 3.93 12.25 -10.10
CA ALA A 177 3.79 11.69 -11.45
C ALA A 177 5.01 10.86 -11.88
N ASN A 178 6.21 11.29 -11.50
CA ASN A 178 7.46 10.62 -11.84
C ASN A 178 8.44 10.65 -10.66
N PRO A 179 8.07 10.01 -9.53
CA PRO A 179 8.89 9.99 -8.33
C PRO A 179 10.23 9.32 -8.62
N GLU A 180 11.27 9.75 -7.91
CA GLU A 180 12.47 8.96 -7.76
C GLU A 180 12.28 8.02 -6.57
N LEU A 181 12.65 6.76 -6.73
CA LEU A 181 12.48 5.67 -5.76
C LEU A 181 13.82 5.18 -5.24
N GLU A 182 13.80 4.55 -4.08
CA GLU A 182 14.97 4.03 -3.39
C GLU A 182 14.69 2.64 -2.82
N LEU A 183 15.67 1.75 -2.96
CA LEU A 183 15.62 0.38 -2.45
C LEU A 183 16.31 0.32 -1.08
N VAL A 184 15.58 -0.10 -0.06
CA VAL A 184 16.08 -0.29 1.30
C VAL A 184 16.19 -1.78 1.59
N ALA A 185 17.39 -2.25 1.94
CA ALA A 185 17.59 -3.60 2.44
C ALA A 185 17.45 -3.60 3.97
N LEU A 186 16.30 -4.07 4.46
CA LEU A 186 16.00 -4.17 5.90
C LEU A 186 16.80 -5.28 6.57
N HIS A 187 17.04 -6.36 5.83
CA HIS A 187 17.83 -7.51 6.28
C HIS A 187 18.86 -7.89 5.22
N PRO A 188 19.94 -7.09 5.04
CA PRO A 188 20.87 -7.23 3.93
C PRO A 188 21.48 -8.63 3.79
N GLU A 189 21.95 -9.21 4.89
CA GLU A 189 22.58 -10.54 4.90
C GLU A 189 21.60 -11.69 4.60
N HIS A 190 20.31 -11.50 4.88
CA HIS A 190 19.25 -12.45 4.51
C HIS A 190 18.77 -12.25 3.08
N PHE A 191 18.77 -11.00 2.62
CA PHE A 191 18.41 -10.64 1.24
C PHE A 191 19.44 -11.19 0.25
N LEU A 192 20.74 -11.02 0.52
CA LEU A 192 21.85 -11.49 -0.31
C LEU A 192 22.77 -12.43 0.49
N PRO A 193 22.34 -13.66 0.78
CA PRO A 193 23.10 -14.57 1.61
C PRO A 193 24.40 -15.01 0.93
N ARG A 194 25.43 -15.23 1.75
CA ARG A 194 26.73 -15.81 1.35
C ARG A 194 27.44 -15.04 0.23
N GLY A 195 27.31 -13.71 0.22
CA GLY A 195 27.95 -12.86 -0.79
C GLY A 195 27.29 -12.96 -2.17
N SER A 196 26.01 -13.32 -2.22
CA SER A 196 25.21 -13.19 -3.44
C SER A 196 25.18 -11.72 -3.91
N VAL A 197 24.87 -11.52 -5.18
CA VAL A 197 24.82 -10.18 -5.79
C VAL A 197 23.45 -9.88 -6.34
N LEU A 198 23.05 -8.61 -6.23
CA LEU A 198 21.92 -8.04 -6.94
C LEU A 198 22.43 -7.37 -8.22
N THR A 199 22.03 -7.90 -9.38
CA THR A 199 22.40 -7.32 -10.68
C THR A 199 21.30 -6.37 -11.17
N ILE A 200 21.64 -5.10 -11.40
CA ILE A 200 20.76 -4.10 -12.00
C ILE A 200 21.21 -3.84 -13.43
N TYR A 201 20.31 -4.08 -14.39
CA TYR A 201 20.57 -3.92 -15.81
C TYR A 201 20.30 -2.48 -16.25
N ASN A 202 21.13 -1.96 -17.17
CA ASN A 202 20.83 -0.76 -17.93
C ASN A 202 20.42 -1.17 -19.35
N PRO A 203 19.12 -1.19 -19.66
CA PRO A 203 18.63 -1.64 -20.97
C PRO A 203 19.07 -0.70 -22.10
N GLU A 204 19.26 0.59 -21.83
CA GLU A 204 19.67 1.58 -22.84
C GLU A 204 21.12 1.39 -23.29
N GLN A 205 21.98 1.01 -22.35
CA GLN A 205 23.42 0.84 -22.59
C GLN A 205 23.81 -0.64 -22.82
N GLY A 206 22.90 -1.58 -22.55
CA GLY A 206 23.18 -3.01 -22.62
C GLY A 206 24.22 -3.49 -21.59
N ASN A 207 24.45 -2.74 -20.51
CA ASN A 207 25.36 -3.10 -19.43
C ASN A 207 24.60 -3.42 -18.13
N HIS A 208 25.32 -3.82 -17.09
CA HIS A 208 24.76 -4.06 -15.76
C HIS A 208 25.76 -3.65 -14.68
N LYS A 209 25.24 -3.45 -13.47
CA LYS A 209 26.03 -3.28 -12.26
C LYS A 209 25.60 -4.31 -11.23
N ASP A 210 26.57 -4.85 -10.51
CA ASP A 210 26.35 -5.78 -9.42
C ASP A 210 26.50 -5.06 -8.09
N TYR A 211 25.60 -5.37 -7.17
CA TYR A 211 25.60 -4.84 -5.81
C TYR A 211 25.64 -5.98 -4.80
N THR A 212 26.41 -5.80 -3.74
CA THR A 212 26.56 -6.77 -2.64
C THR A 212 26.41 -6.06 -1.30
N VAL A 213 26.27 -6.83 -0.23
CA VAL A 213 26.19 -6.31 1.13
C VAL A 213 27.59 -5.91 1.59
N ALA A 214 27.79 -4.62 1.88
CA ALA A 214 29.02 -4.10 2.44
C ALA A 214 29.06 -4.20 3.97
N GLN A 215 30.20 -3.86 4.57
CA GLN A 215 30.41 -3.96 6.02
C GLN A 215 29.50 -3.04 6.84
N ASP A 216 29.00 -1.97 6.23
CA ASP A 216 28.05 -1.03 6.82
C ASP A 216 26.58 -1.43 6.56
N GLN A 217 26.34 -2.67 6.14
CA GLN A 217 25.01 -3.23 5.88
C GLN A 217 24.26 -2.54 4.72
N CYS A 218 24.93 -1.74 3.90
CA CYS A 218 24.35 -1.14 2.70
C CYS A 218 24.62 -2.00 1.45
N LEU A 219 23.75 -1.88 0.45
CA LEU A 219 23.97 -2.47 -0.87
C LEU A 219 24.88 -1.57 -1.71
N ARG A 220 26.12 -2.04 -1.96
CA ARG A 220 27.18 -1.27 -2.64
C ARG A 220 27.79 -2.08 -3.78
N GLU A 221 28.45 -1.38 -4.72
CA GLU A 221 29.11 -2.04 -5.86
C GLU A 221 30.24 -3.02 -5.44
N THR A 222 30.78 -2.86 -4.23
CA THR A 222 31.77 -3.77 -3.62
C THR A 222 31.50 -3.89 -2.12
N THR A 223 32.25 -4.75 -1.41
CA THR A 223 32.11 -4.90 0.05
C THR A 223 32.69 -3.74 0.87
N ASP A 224 33.37 -2.80 0.22
CA ASP A 224 33.97 -1.62 0.85
C ASP A 224 32.89 -0.56 1.15
N PRO A 225 32.76 -0.08 2.41
CA PRO A 225 31.81 1.00 2.76
C PRO A 225 31.99 2.31 1.99
N SER A 226 33.17 2.55 1.38
CA SER A 226 33.41 3.73 0.54
C SER A 226 32.91 3.56 -0.90
N SER A 227 32.55 2.34 -1.30
CA SER A 227 32.04 2.02 -2.64
C SER A 227 30.64 2.63 -2.85
N PRO A 228 30.27 3.05 -4.06
CA PRO A 228 28.95 3.63 -4.31
C PRO A 228 27.79 2.69 -3.91
N CYS A 229 26.75 3.25 -3.30
CA CYS A 229 25.47 2.58 -3.06
C CYS A 229 24.66 2.44 -4.37
N ILE A 230 23.60 1.63 -4.31
CA ILE A 230 22.54 1.69 -5.32
C ILE A 230 21.99 3.12 -5.36
N PRO A 231 22.05 3.83 -6.50
CA PRO A 231 21.48 5.16 -6.59
C PRO A 231 19.95 5.06 -6.61
N PRO A 232 19.24 6.13 -6.21
CA PRO A 232 17.83 6.25 -6.48
C PRO A 232 17.50 6.10 -7.98
N PHE A 233 16.29 5.66 -8.28
CA PHE A 233 15.89 5.28 -9.64
C PHE A 233 14.44 5.65 -9.93
N HIS A 234 14.14 5.95 -11.19
CA HIS A 234 12.77 6.12 -11.65
C HIS A 234 12.21 4.83 -12.23
N HIS A 235 10.89 4.74 -12.29
CA HIS A 235 10.18 3.72 -13.05
C HIS A 235 10.23 4.03 -14.56
N THR A 236 11.44 4.00 -15.14
CA THR A 236 11.75 4.54 -16.48
C THR A 236 11.16 3.77 -17.67
N GLN A 237 10.70 2.53 -17.47
CA GLN A 237 10.25 1.65 -18.57
C GLN A 237 8.74 1.59 -18.73
N SER A 238 7.99 2.37 -17.96
CA SER A 238 6.55 2.32 -18.02
C SER A 238 6.08 3.06 -19.29
N SER A 239 5.52 2.33 -20.25
CA SER A 239 4.68 2.90 -21.32
C SER A 239 3.39 3.51 -20.77
N ARG A 240 3.20 3.45 -19.44
CA ARG A 240 2.09 4.01 -18.72
C ARG A 240 2.15 5.53 -18.77
N GLN A 241 0.98 6.14 -18.91
CA GLN A 241 0.83 7.59 -19.02
C GLN A 241 -0.31 8.04 -18.11
N GLY A 242 -0.16 9.24 -17.54
CA GLY A 242 -1.14 9.83 -16.64
C GLY A 242 -1.47 8.91 -15.47
N ILE A 243 -2.77 8.68 -15.27
CA ILE A 243 -3.31 7.96 -14.10
C ILE A 243 -2.85 6.51 -13.96
N ASN A 244 -2.31 5.89 -15.02
CA ASN A 244 -1.81 4.52 -14.99
C ASN A 244 -0.36 4.42 -14.47
N GLN A 245 0.33 5.54 -14.27
CA GLN A 245 1.67 5.56 -13.70
C GLN A 245 1.67 4.93 -12.30
N LEU A 246 2.81 4.35 -11.93
CA LEU A 246 2.98 3.76 -10.59
C LEU A 246 2.71 4.83 -9.52
N ASN A 247 1.77 4.57 -8.62
CA ASN A 247 1.38 5.52 -7.61
C ASN A 247 2.36 5.50 -6.43
N VAL A 248 3.10 6.59 -6.25
CA VAL A 248 4.11 6.73 -5.19
C VAL A 248 3.56 6.53 -3.78
N PHE A 249 2.32 6.94 -3.52
CA PHE A 249 1.72 6.83 -2.19
C PHE A 249 1.45 5.36 -1.82
N LEU A 250 1.07 4.53 -2.79
CA LEU A 250 0.87 3.09 -2.58
C LEU A 250 2.21 2.39 -2.28
N VAL A 251 3.28 2.79 -2.98
CA VAL A 251 4.65 2.33 -2.71
C VAL A 251 5.10 2.71 -1.29
N ILE A 252 4.87 3.96 -0.89
CA ILE A 252 5.23 4.50 0.42
C ILE A 252 4.48 3.81 1.56
N ILE A 253 3.17 3.56 1.42
CA ILE A 253 2.37 2.81 2.41
C ILE A 253 2.91 1.38 2.56
N ASN A 254 3.24 0.71 1.44
CA ASN A 254 3.81 -0.64 1.47
C ASN A 254 5.17 -0.69 2.19
N ALA A 255 6.01 0.34 2.01
CA ALA A 255 7.30 0.47 2.69
C ALA A 255 7.14 0.75 4.18
N GLU A 256 6.22 1.64 4.53
CA GLU A 256 6.00 2.05 5.91
C GLU A 256 5.61 0.88 6.83
N ILE A 257 4.72 0.00 6.36
CA ILE A 257 4.35 -1.23 7.08
C ILE A 257 5.60 -2.07 7.40
N LYS A 258 6.52 -2.21 6.43
CA LYS A 258 7.77 -2.97 6.61
C LYS A 258 8.73 -2.26 7.56
N PHE A 259 8.80 -0.93 7.48
CA PHE A 259 9.65 -0.13 8.37
C PHE A 259 9.16 -0.20 9.82
N GLN A 260 7.86 -0.12 10.06
CA GLN A 260 7.29 -0.33 11.40
C GLN A 260 7.67 -1.71 11.95
N HIS A 261 7.50 -2.76 11.14
CA HIS A 261 7.85 -4.11 11.55
C HIS A 261 9.34 -4.26 11.87
N TYR A 262 10.21 -3.71 11.01
CA TYR A 262 11.63 -3.67 11.27
C TYR A 262 11.94 -2.97 12.60
N PHE A 263 11.38 -1.77 12.83
CA PHE A 263 11.61 -1.01 14.05
C PHE A 263 11.13 -1.74 15.31
N GLN A 264 9.99 -2.43 15.24
CA GLN A 264 9.52 -3.28 16.33
C GLN A 264 10.50 -4.42 16.62
N MET A 265 10.91 -5.15 15.58
CA MET A 265 11.81 -6.28 15.73
C MET A 265 13.19 -5.84 16.27
N VAL A 266 13.80 -4.76 15.76
CA VAL A 266 15.10 -4.29 16.28
C VAL A 266 15.01 -3.65 17.65
N HIS A 267 13.83 -3.21 18.08
CA HIS A 267 13.61 -2.77 19.45
C HIS A 267 13.64 -3.96 20.42
N GLU A 268 13.08 -5.10 20.01
CA GLU A 268 13.05 -6.34 20.80
C GLU A 268 14.39 -7.09 20.76
N ASP A 269 15.02 -7.19 19.58
CA ASP A 269 16.32 -7.84 19.36
C ASP A 269 17.23 -6.99 18.44
N PRO A 270 18.02 -6.06 19.01
CA PRO A 270 18.86 -5.17 18.22
C PRO A 270 19.93 -5.93 17.42
N PRO A 271 20.11 -5.62 16.11
CA PRO A 271 21.15 -6.25 15.32
C PRO A 271 22.55 -5.83 15.79
N ILE A 272 23.54 -6.70 15.57
CA ILE A 272 24.95 -6.43 15.92
C ILE A 272 25.44 -5.16 15.23
N THR A 273 25.08 -5.00 13.95
CA THR A 273 25.39 -3.80 13.17
C THR A 273 24.06 -3.18 12.73
N PRO A 274 23.72 -1.96 13.19
CA PRO A 274 22.53 -1.26 12.74
C PRO A 274 22.66 -0.84 11.27
N LEU A 275 21.54 -0.55 10.63
CA LEU A 275 21.53 0.10 9.32
C LEU A 275 22.18 1.49 9.42
N ALA A 276 22.68 1.98 8.28
CA ALA A 276 23.27 3.31 8.20
C ALA A 276 22.26 4.42 8.55
N GLU A 277 22.76 5.51 9.15
CA GLU A 277 21.94 6.60 9.69
C GLU A 277 21.08 7.30 8.61
N ASP A 278 21.61 7.44 7.41
CA ASP A 278 20.90 7.99 6.26
C ASP A 278 19.72 7.11 5.84
N VAL A 279 19.87 5.78 5.90
CA VAL A 279 18.78 4.81 5.66
C VAL A 279 17.72 4.92 6.76
N LEU A 280 18.11 4.98 8.04
CA LEU A 280 17.17 5.15 9.15
C LEU A 280 16.39 6.47 9.05
N SER A 281 17.07 7.55 8.67
CA SER A 281 16.46 8.86 8.41
C SER A 281 15.46 8.81 7.24
N LEU A 282 15.78 8.08 6.17
CA LEU A 282 14.85 7.81 5.06
C LEU A 282 13.59 7.09 5.56
N MET A 283 13.76 6.02 6.35
CA MET A 283 12.67 5.23 6.92
C MET A 283 11.74 6.05 7.82
N HIS A 284 12.31 6.88 8.70
CA HIS A 284 11.53 7.77 9.56
C HIS A 284 10.73 8.81 8.77
N ARG A 285 11.32 9.40 7.72
CA ARG A 285 10.59 10.34 6.85
C ARG A 285 9.46 9.67 6.07
N THR A 286 9.65 8.44 5.61
CA THR A 286 8.57 7.63 5.02
C THR A 286 7.43 7.43 6.01
N ILE A 287 7.73 7.05 7.26
CA ILE A 287 6.73 6.88 8.33
C ILE A 287 6.00 8.21 8.59
N ASP A 288 6.73 9.32 8.70
CA ASP A 288 6.13 10.63 8.98
C ASP A 288 5.23 11.12 7.83
N LEU A 289 5.60 10.84 6.58
CA LEU A 289 4.73 11.11 5.43
C LEU A 289 3.44 10.28 5.51
N VAL A 290 3.51 9.00 5.85
CA VAL A 290 2.32 8.15 6.01
C VAL A 290 1.43 8.65 7.14
N LYS A 291 1.99 9.08 8.28
CA LYS A 291 1.21 9.72 9.35
C LYS A 291 0.45 10.95 8.84
N LEU A 292 1.07 11.77 7.99
CA LEU A 292 0.42 12.92 7.37
C LEU A 292 -0.63 12.51 6.32
N ILE A 293 -0.47 11.37 5.66
CA ILE A 293 -1.48 10.81 4.77
C ILE A 293 -2.72 10.37 5.54
N TYR A 294 -2.54 9.67 6.66
CA TYR A 294 -3.65 9.23 7.52
C TYR A 294 -4.27 10.34 8.35
N TRP A 295 -3.59 11.47 8.50
CA TRP A 295 -4.10 12.62 9.23
C TRP A 295 -5.43 13.14 8.64
N ARG A 296 -6.38 13.41 9.52
CA ARG A 296 -7.68 13.99 9.19
C ARG A 296 -7.87 15.34 9.90
N PRO A 297 -8.42 16.35 9.23
CA PRO A 297 -8.72 17.63 9.86
C PRO A 297 -9.85 17.44 10.87
N LEU A 298 -9.72 18.08 12.03
CA LEU A 298 -10.80 18.25 13.00
C LEU A 298 -10.86 19.73 13.39
N PRO A 299 -12.04 20.38 13.40
CA PRO A 299 -12.14 21.77 13.79
C PRO A 299 -11.59 21.99 15.21
N ARG A 300 -10.69 22.95 15.36
CA ARG A 300 -10.04 23.26 16.64
C ARG A 300 -11.04 23.89 17.61
N LYS A 301 -10.90 23.61 18.90
CA LYS A 301 -11.77 24.21 19.93
C LYS A 301 -11.74 25.74 19.83
N GLY A 302 -12.93 26.34 19.80
CA GLY A 302 -13.10 27.79 19.72
C GLY A 302 -13.21 28.36 18.31
N THR A 303 -13.01 27.56 17.26
CA THR A 303 -13.27 27.96 15.87
C THR A 303 -14.75 27.89 15.53
N GLU A 304 -15.14 28.48 14.41
CA GLU A 304 -16.54 28.47 13.97
C GLU A 304 -16.96 27.06 13.54
N GLY A 305 -16.09 26.35 12.84
CA GLY A 305 -16.32 24.97 12.47
C GLY A 305 -16.53 24.03 13.65
N TYR A 306 -15.88 24.30 14.79
CA TYR A 306 -16.12 23.53 16.02
C TYR A 306 -17.54 23.75 16.57
N LYS A 307 -18.05 24.98 16.52
CA LYS A 307 -19.44 25.27 16.95
C LYS A 307 -20.44 24.58 16.04
N ILE A 308 -20.24 24.71 14.73
CA ILE A 308 -21.06 24.05 13.70
C ILE A 308 -21.08 22.54 13.95
N LEU A 309 -19.91 21.92 14.13
CA LEU A 309 -19.81 20.48 14.38
C LEU A 309 -20.53 20.07 15.67
N ALA A 310 -20.37 20.84 16.76
CA ALA A 310 -21.05 20.58 18.02
C ALA A 310 -22.58 20.70 17.91
N GLU A 311 -23.09 21.70 17.18
CA GLU A 311 -24.53 21.86 16.91
C GLU A 311 -25.09 20.68 16.12
N ILE A 312 -24.34 20.20 15.12
CA ILE A 312 -24.70 19.02 14.34
C ILE A 312 -24.74 17.77 15.24
N GLN A 313 -23.75 17.60 16.13
CA GLN A 313 -23.72 16.50 17.09
C GLN A 313 -24.97 16.49 17.97
N GLN A 314 -25.30 17.65 18.53
CA GLN A 314 -26.44 17.81 19.42
C GLN A 314 -27.74 17.50 18.69
N ALA A 315 -27.91 18.01 17.46
CA ALA A 315 -29.06 17.71 16.63
C ALA A 315 -29.18 16.21 16.31
N TYR A 316 -28.06 15.52 16.07
CA TYR A 316 -28.06 14.07 15.83
C TYR A 316 -28.50 13.28 17.07
N LEU A 317 -27.98 13.61 18.26
CA LEU A 317 -28.35 12.96 19.53
C LEU A 317 -29.84 13.13 19.86
N ILE A 318 -30.40 14.32 19.59
CA ILE A 318 -31.84 14.59 19.76
C ILE A 318 -32.66 13.73 18.80
N ASN A 319 -32.28 13.68 17.52
CA ASN A 319 -33.04 12.97 16.49
C ASN A 319 -32.98 11.44 16.62
N THR A 320 -31.90 10.89 17.16
CA THR A 320 -31.74 9.44 17.35
C THR A 320 -32.37 8.92 18.64
N GLY A 321 -32.90 9.81 19.49
CA GLY A 321 -33.44 9.43 20.81
C GLY A 321 -32.37 8.90 21.78
N LEU A 322 -31.09 9.06 21.45
CA LEU A 322 -29.95 8.76 22.32
C LEU A 322 -29.77 9.82 23.40
N SER A 323 -30.37 11.00 23.23
CA SER A 323 -30.53 11.99 24.29
C SER A 323 -31.55 11.50 25.32
N LYS A 324 -31.15 10.58 26.20
CA LYS A 324 -31.90 10.29 27.42
C LYS A 324 -31.81 11.51 28.34
N GLU A 325 -32.95 12.19 28.52
CA GLU A 325 -33.27 13.09 29.64
C GLU A 325 -32.19 14.14 29.95
N LEU A 326 -32.00 15.10 29.04
CA LEU A 326 -31.69 16.46 29.44
C LEU A 326 -33.00 17.24 29.35
N ASP A 327 -33.66 17.43 30.50
CA ASP A 327 -34.79 18.33 30.66
C ASP A 327 -34.34 19.75 30.31
N VAL A 328 -34.46 20.12 29.03
CA VAL A 328 -34.24 21.48 28.54
C VAL A 328 -35.59 22.04 28.16
N GLU A 329 -36.15 22.83 29.08
CA GLU A 329 -37.33 23.66 28.86
C GLU A 329 -37.06 24.68 27.73
N ASP A 330 -38.00 24.70 26.76
CA ASP A 330 -38.29 25.75 25.78
C ASP A 330 -37.11 26.49 25.11
N ASN A 331 -36.72 26.02 23.92
CA ASN A 331 -36.08 26.89 22.94
C ASN A 331 -36.58 26.59 21.50
N ASP A 332 -37.71 27.23 21.16
CA ASP A 332 -38.25 27.30 19.80
C ASP A 332 -37.41 28.27 18.96
N ASN A 333 -36.55 27.78 18.06
CA ASN A 333 -36.22 28.38 16.74
C ASN A 333 -35.00 27.77 16.02
N LEU A 334 -34.90 26.44 15.90
CA LEU A 334 -33.90 25.84 15.00
C LEU A 334 -34.55 24.92 13.96
N VAL A 335 -35.02 25.50 12.86
CA VAL A 335 -35.51 24.74 11.70
C VAL A 335 -34.32 24.45 10.77
N LEU A 336 -33.55 23.41 11.09
CA LEU A 336 -32.65 22.78 10.13
C LEU A 336 -33.49 21.96 9.14
N THR A 337 -33.29 22.19 7.84
CA THR A 337 -34.01 21.42 6.81
C THR A 337 -33.60 19.94 6.88
N GLN A 338 -34.56 19.03 6.76
CA GLN A 338 -34.34 17.57 6.81
C GLN A 338 -33.24 17.08 5.85
N THR A 339 -33.05 17.76 4.72
CA THR A 339 -32.01 17.44 3.73
C THR A 339 -30.61 17.72 4.27
N SER A 340 -30.42 18.86 4.96
CA SER A 340 -29.14 19.18 5.62
C SER A 340 -28.83 18.17 6.72
N VAL A 341 -29.83 17.79 7.53
CA VAL A 341 -29.67 16.80 8.60
C VAL A 341 -29.24 15.42 8.06
N ARG A 342 -29.75 14.97 6.90
CA ARG A 342 -29.35 13.68 6.30
C ARG A 342 -27.94 13.67 5.71
N THR A 343 -27.55 14.73 5.01
CA THR A 343 -26.18 14.87 4.49
C THR A 343 -25.19 14.93 5.65
N LEU A 344 -25.54 15.69 6.69
CA LEU A 344 -24.75 15.84 7.90
C LEU A 344 -24.71 14.56 8.73
N ALA A 345 -25.79 13.77 8.83
CA ALA A 345 -25.83 12.49 9.52
C ALA A 345 -24.98 11.40 8.83
N ARG A 346 -24.84 11.45 7.49
CA ARG A 346 -23.89 10.57 6.78
C ARG A 346 -22.45 10.95 7.10
N SER A 347 -22.14 12.24 7.08
CA SER A 347 -20.85 12.76 7.57
C SER A 347 -20.63 12.42 9.04
N TYR A 348 -21.68 12.48 9.88
CA TYR A 348 -21.60 12.15 11.30
C TYR A 348 -21.44 10.66 11.56
N SER A 349 -22.09 9.76 10.82
CA SER A 349 -21.85 8.31 10.94
C SER A 349 -20.40 7.93 10.55
N ARG A 350 -19.79 8.69 9.63
CA ARG A 350 -18.34 8.59 9.36
C ARG A 350 -17.52 9.12 10.54
N ILE A 351 -17.95 10.20 11.18
CA ILE A 351 -17.27 10.83 12.34
C ILE A 351 -17.46 10.01 13.64
N GLU A 352 -18.58 9.31 13.83
CA GLU A 352 -18.88 8.53 15.05
C GLU A 352 -17.94 7.32 15.17
N HIS A 353 -17.65 6.64 14.05
CA HIS A 353 -16.59 5.63 13.97
C HIS A 353 -15.16 6.21 14.11
N LEU A 354 -14.97 7.52 13.97
CA LEU A 354 -13.67 8.22 14.09
C LEU A 354 -13.46 8.88 15.46
N LEU A 355 -14.53 9.10 16.22
CA LEU A 355 -14.47 9.61 17.58
C LEU A 355 -14.27 8.48 18.60
N ASP A 356 -14.70 7.26 18.27
CA ASP A 356 -14.59 6.08 19.15
C ASP A 356 -13.35 5.21 18.88
N GLY A 357 -12.68 5.34 17.73
CA GLY A 357 -11.42 4.65 17.43
C GLY A 357 -10.28 5.65 17.22
N ASP A 358 -9.16 5.47 17.92
CA ASP A 358 -7.96 6.28 17.71
C ASP A 358 -7.51 6.15 16.24
N LEU A 359 -6.96 7.22 15.65
CA LEU A 359 -6.27 7.13 14.36
C LEU A 359 -5.20 6.04 14.39
N GLU A 360 -4.62 5.79 15.57
CA GLU A 360 -3.76 4.65 15.83
C GLU A 360 -4.48 3.30 15.64
N GLU A 361 -5.71 3.14 16.13
CA GLU A 361 -6.50 1.91 15.95
C GLU A 361 -6.92 1.70 14.49
N GLN A 362 -7.29 2.76 13.76
CA GLN A 362 -7.56 2.64 12.33
C GLN A 362 -6.30 2.30 11.54
N ARG A 363 -5.18 2.96 11.83
CA ARG A 363 -3.87 2.65 11.23
C ARG A 363 -3.48 1.22 11.52
N ASP A 364 -3.63 0.75 12.75
CA ASP A 364 -3.26 -0.59 13.18
C ASP A 364 -4.20 -1.64 12.56
N ASN A 365 -5.49 -1.35 12.44
CA ASN A 365 -6.44 -2.20 11.73
C ASN A 365 -6.13 -2.30 10.23
N ILE A 366 -5.74 -1.18 9.59
CA ILE A 366 -5.35 -1.18 8.19
C ILE A 366 -4.01 -1.88 8.02
N SER A 367 -3.03 -1.61 8.89
CA SER A 367 -1.75 -2.32 8.91
C SER A 367 -1.97 -3.82 9.07
N ALA A 368 -2.90 -4.24 9.93
CA ALA A 368 -3.30 -5.64 10.07
C ALA A 368 -4.00 -6.20 8.82
N LEU A 369 -4.90 -5.43 8.20
CA LEU A 369 -5.57 -5.80 6.94
C LEU A 369 -4.64 -5.85 5.73
N MET A 370 -3.46 -5.24 5.84
CA MET A 370 -2.41 -5.19 4.82
C MET A 370 -1.28 -6.18 5.11
N SER A 371 -1.13 -6.61 6.37
CA SER A 371 -0.08 -7.51 6.85
C SER A 371 -0.67 -8.90 7.08
N ALA A 372 -0.76 -9.70 6.01
CA ALA A 372 -1.21 -11.10 6.07
C ALA A 372 -0.42 -11.99 7.05
N HIS A 373 0.77 -11.55 7.50
CA HIS A 373 1.75 -12.40 8.13
C HIS A 373 1.54 -12.66 9.64
N TYR A 374 0.43 -12.20 10.23
CA TYR A 374 0.25 -12.23 11.70
C TYR A 374 -1.01 -12.93 12.24
N VAL A 375 -1.80 -13.62 11.42
CA VAL A 375 -2.99 -14.35 11.93
C VAL A 375 -2.81 -15.87 11.87
N GLU A 376 -1.67 -16.38 12.30
CA GLU A 376 -1.53 -17.80 12.71
C GLU A 376 -0.66 -17.86 13.98
N ASP A 377 -1.29 -17.88 15.17
CA ASP A 377 -1.12 -18.96 16.17
C ASP A 377 -1.57 -18.64 17.61
N ASP A 378 -1.82 -17.38 18.00
CA ASP A 378 -2.08 -17.08 19.44
C ASP A 378 -3.55 -17.10 19.89
N LYS A 379 -4.47 -17.68 19.11
CA LYS A 379 -5.75 -18.15 19.67
C LYS A 379 -5.56 -19.50 20.36
N VAL A 380 -4.72 -19.51 21.39
CA VAL A 380 -4.71 -20.58 22.40
C VAL A 380 -6.11 -20.67 22.99
N ASN A 381 -6.70 -21.84 22.80
CA ASN A 381 -8.00 -22.27 23.32
C ASN A 381 -8.13 -22.03 24.84
N LEU A 382 -8.61 -20.85 25.24
CA LEU A 382 -8.97 -20.53 26.64
C LEU A 382 -10.30 -21.17 27.09
N TYR A 383 -10.83 -22.14 26.34
CA TYR A 383 -12.00 -22.93 26.74
C TYR A 383 -11.72 -24.44 26.72
N SER A 384 -10.67 -24.88 27.42
CA SER A 384 -10.59 -26.26 27.91
C SER A 384 -10.91 -26.25 29.42
N LYS A 385 -12.19 -26.50 29.75
CA LYS A 385 -12.62 -26.79 31.12
C LYS A 385 -11.89 -28.04 31.62
N PRO A 386 -11.27 -28.04 32.81
CA PRO A 386 -10.79 -29.27 33.42
C PRO A 386 -11.98 -30.15 33.78
N SER A 387 -11.97 -31.39 33.29
CA SER A 387 -12.90 -32.44 33.71
C SER A 387 -12.58 -32.80 35.16
N ALA A 388 -13.53 -32.60 36.05
CA ALA A 388 -13.46 -33.06 37.43
C ALA A 388 -13.50 -34.59 37.44
N VAL A 389 -12.39 -35.20 37.88
CA VAL A 389 -12.36 -36.61 38.27
C VAL A 389 -12.86 -36.69 39.71
N GLU A 390 -14.11 -37.14 39.87
CA GLU A 390 -14.63 -37.72 41.11
C GLU A 390 -15.15 -39.13 40.80
N LYS A 391 -14.33 -40.14 41.08
CA LYS A 391 -14.59 -41.29 41.97
C LYS A 391 -13.52 -42.37 41.82
#